data_AF-A0A1I3LYE4-F1
#
_entry.id   AF-A0A1I3LYE4-F1
#
_cell.length_a   1.000
_cell.length_b   1.000
_cell.length_c   1.000
_cell.angle_alpha   90.00
_cell.angle_beta   90.00
_cell.angle_gamma   90.00
#
_symmetry.space_group_name_H-M   'P 1'
#
loop_
_entity.id
_entity.type
_entity.pdbx_description
1 polymer ?
#
loop_
_entity_poly.entity_id
_entity_poly.type
_entity_poly.pdbx_seq_one_letter_code
_entity_poly.pdbx_strand_id
1 'polypeptide(L)'
;MAGGMKAKIQDVYGSGDRGKFSLKALLHSRTVVEKDGYVSTGVLTHAEGDMMEIELTEFRNFELGDPVNLTVYSPVGIHRLRSSVIAKANGALAVLFPERALAGLEERRESPRVDVAVQGKLKHRQTETVTGKNDERHTFEIEEEFELVTRNMSDSGIGFKLLFGGPKLDVGDVFDVTLALETQFPCRLEIIRKDDTGQREGYGARFVDLSEQQRRGVRAFLIREQVGTYFRLKQQKLSR
;
A
#
# COMPACT_ATOMS: atom_id res chain seq x y z
N MET A 1 -31.28 -46.90 37.06
CA MET A 1 -30.56 -47.11 35.78
C MET A 1 -30.79 -45.90 34.90
N ALA A 2 -29.71 -45.18 34.62
CA ALA A 2 -29.70 -43.88 33.99
C ALA A 2 -29.57 -44.00 32.47
N GLY A 3 -30.27 -43.15 31.72
CA GLY A 3 -30.18 -43.03 30.27
C GLY A 3 -30.55 -41.60 29.87
N GLY A 4 -29.67 -40.66 30.21
CA GLY A 4 -29.84 -39.23 29.97
C GLY A 4 -29.58 -38.85 28.51
N MET A 5 -30.54 -38.11 27.96
CA MET A 5 -30.49 -37.38 26.69
C MET A 5 -29.35 -36.35 26.74
N LYS A 6 -28.27 -36.57 25.97
CA LYS A 6 -27.23 -35.56 25.74
C LYS A 6 -27.37 -35.01 24.33
N ALA A 7 -27.89 -33.79 24.24
CA ALA A 7 -27.73 -32.93 23.07
C ALA A 7 -26.23 -32.70 22.84
N LYS A 8 -25.71 -33.14 21.68
CA LYS A 8 -24.37 -32.78 21.20
C LYS A 8 -24.43 -31.37 20.62
N ILE A 9 -24.16 -30.40 21.48
CA ILE A 9 -23.64 -29.08 21.11
C ILE A 9 -22.11 -29.20 21.10
N GLN A 10 -21.46 -28.49 20.18
CA GLN A 10 -20.01 -28.45 19.88
C GLN A 10 -19.50 -29.55 18.96
N ASP A 11 -19.52 -29.23 17.66
CA ASP A 11 -18.33 -29.31 16.80
C ASP A 11 -18.57 -28.41 15.59
N VAL A 12 -18.35 -27.10 15.78
CA VAL A 12 -18.16 -26.14 14.67
C VAL A 12 -16.87 -25.37 14.98
N TYR A 13 -15.77 -26.11 15.11
CA TYR A 13 -14.42 -25.55 15.08
C TYR A 13 -13.61 -26.41 14.13
N GLY A 14 -13.47 -25.93 12.89
CA GLY A 14 -12.65 -26.58 11.88
C GLY A 14 -12.90 -26.05 10.48
N SER A 15 -12.46 -24.83 10.19
CA SER A 15 -11.88 -24.50 8.89
C SER A 15 -11.41 -23.05 8.83
N GLY A 16 -10.10 -22.87 8.70
CA GLY A 16 -9.51 -21.62 8.22
C GLY A 16 -8.90 -20.78 9.32
N ASP A 17 -7.65 -21.09 9.63
CA ASP A 17 -6.62 -20.14 10.04
C ASP A 17 -6.55 -19.01 8.98
N ARG A 18 -7.51 -18.08 9.03
CA ARG A 18 -7.57 -16.89 8.19
C ARG A 18 -6.79 -15.82 8.94
N GLY A 19 -5.59 -15.53 8.43
CA GLY A 19 -4.58 -14.68 9.04
C GLY A 19 -5.17 -13.48 9.77
N LYS A 20 -5.03 -13.50 11.10
CA LYS A 20 -5.42 -12.39 11.96
C LYS A 20 -4.48 -11.22 11.71
N PHE A 21 -5.02 -10.15 11.14
CA PHE A 21 -4.34 -8.86 11.08
C PHE A 21 -4.03 -8.37 12.50
N SER A 22 -2.80 -7.91 12.73
CA SER A 22 -2.41 -7.38 14.04
C SER A 22 -2.87 -5.94 14.18
N LEU A 23 -3.77 -5.65 15.13
CA LEU A 23 -4.21 -4.29 15.49
C LEU A 23 -3.03 -3.34 15.76
N LYS A 24 -1.88 -3.88 16.16
CA LYS A 24 -0.63 -3.12 16.35
C LYS A 24 -0.17 -2.41 15.08
N ALA A 25 -0.48 -2.93 13.90
CA ALA A 25 -0.12 -2.29 12.64
C ALA A 25 -0.93 -1.02 12.34
N LEU A 26 -2.03 -0.78 13.08
CA LEU A 26 -2.77 0.48 13.01
C LEU A 26 -2.20 1.55 13.95
N LEU A 27 -1.35 1.19 14.91
CA LEU A 27 -0.81 2.15 15.87
C LEU A 27 0.02 3.22 15.16
N HIS A 28 -0.03 4.43 15.70
CA HIS A 28 0.57 5.65 15.16
C HIS A 28 0.06 6.05 13.76
N SER A 29 -1.03 5.42 13.30
CA SER A 29 -1.69 5.80 12.05
C SER A 29 -2.47 7.08 12.22
N ARG A 30 -2.38 7.95 11.22
CA ARG A 30 -3.24 9.14 11.16
C ARG A 30 -4.68 8.68 11.04
N THR A 31 -5.55 9.21 11.88
CA THR A 31 -6.96 8.84 11.93
C THR A 31 -7.82 10.08 11.81
N VAL A 32 -8.68 10.12 10.80
CA VAL A 32 -9.70 11.17 10.66
C VAL A 32 -10.96 10.69 11.37
N VAL A 33 -11.50 11.55 12.24
CA VAL A 33 -12.73 11.32 13.00
C VAL A 33 -13.77 12.31 12.52
N GLU A 34 -14.84 11.81 11.91
CA GLU A 34 -15.92 12.61 11.34
C GLU A 34 -17.22 12.33 12.09
N LYS A 35 -17.94 13.39 12.47
CA LYS A 35 -19.35 13.34 12.86
C LYS A 35 -20.13 14.39 12.08
N ASP A 36 -21.43 14.48 12.31
CA ASP A 36 -22.25 15.43 11.57
C ASP A 36 -21.73 16.87 11.72
N GLY A 37 -21.47 17.51 10.58
CA GLY A 37 -20.91 18.86 10.49
C GLY A 37 -19.49 19.07 11.05
N TYR A 38 -18.79 18.01 11.49
CA TYR A 38 -17.51 18.17 12.18
C TYR A 38 -16.47 17.10 11.81
N VAL A 39 -15.24 17.54 11.53
CA VAL A 39 -14.11 16.66 11.19
C VAL A 39 -12.89 17.09 11.99
N SER A 40 -12.23 16.13 12.63
CA SER A 40 -10.93 16.33 13.27
C SER A 40 -9.96 15.22 12.87
N THR A 41 -8.68 15.50 12.94
CA THR A 41 -7.61 14.53 12.63
C THR A 41 -6.79 14.29 13.88
N GLY A 42 -6.60 13.01 14.19
CA GLY A 42 -5.79 12.55 15.30
C GLY A 42 -4.80 11.47 14.89
N VAL A 43 -4.19 10.86 15.89
CA VAL A 43 -3.28 9.73 15.76
C VAL A 43 -3.83 8.57 16.59
N LEU A 44 -3.87 7.37 16.01
CA LEU A 44 -4.22 6.17 16.76
C LEU A 44 -3.09 5.83 17.73
N THR A 45 -3.33 5.97 19.03
CA THR A 45 -2.32 5.77 20.08
C THR A 45 -2.43 4.40 20.73
N HIS A 46 -3.65 3.87 20.84
CA HIS A 46 -3.91 2.56 21.43
C HIS A 46 -4.93 1.76 20.64
N ALA A 47 -4.79 0.45 20.63
CA ALA A 47 -5.76 -0.48 20.05
C ALA A 47 -5.68 -1.81 20.82
N GLU A 48 -6.74 -2.15 21.54
CA GLU A 48 -6.82 -3.37 22.36
C GLU A 48 -8.25 -3.90 22.40
N GLY A 49 -8.41 -5.19 22.07
CA GLY A 49 -9.72 -5.79 21.85
C GLY A 49 -10.54 -5.00 20.84
N ASP A 50 -11.79 -4.70 21.20
CA ASP A 50 -12.69 -3.90 20.37
C ASP A 50 -12.62 -2.39 20.68
N MET A 51 -11.50 -1.89 21.25
CA MET A 51 -11.33 -0.48 21.60
C MET A 51 -10.13 0.12 20.87
N MET A 52 -10.32 1.33 20.37
CA MET A 52 -9.28 2.17 19.79
C MET A 52 -9.23 3.51 20.51
N GLU A 53 -8.02 3.99 20.82
CA GLU A 53 -7.79 5.33 21.33
C GLU A 53 -7.15 6.20 20.25
N ILE A 54 -7.76 7.36 20.03
CA ILE A 54 -7.31 8.34 19.05
C ILE A 54 -7.00 9.62 19.81
N GLU A 55 -5.76 10.08 19.76
CA GLU A 55 -5.35 11.38 20.30
C GLU A 55 -5.62 12.47 19.25
N LEU A 56 -6.36 13.51 19.62
CA LEU A 56 -6.70 14.66 18.77
C LEU A 56 -6.87 15.95 19.57
N THR A 57 -6.46 17.07 18.97
CA THR A 57 -6.48 18.39 19.61
C THR A 57 -7.92 18.86 19.91
N GLU A 58 -8.86 18.58 19.01
CA GLU A 58 -10.25 19.05 19.14
C GLU A 58 -11.21 18.01 19.74
N PHE A 59 -10.72 17.10 20.58
CA PHE A 59 -11.52 16.05 21.23
C PHE A 59 -12.76 16.57 21.98
N ARG A 60 -12.72 17.82 22.47
CA ARG A 60 -13.83 18.46 23.21
C ARG A 60 -15.11 18.58 22.38
N ASN A 61 -14.99 18.63 21.06
CA ASN A 61 -16.13 18.77 20.16
C ASN A 61 -16.92 17.47 19.97
N PHE A 62 -16.46 16.36 20.53
CA PHE A 62 -17.15 15.06 20.50
C PHE A 62 -17.77 14.74 21.86
N GLU A 63 -18.91 14.06 21.86
CA GLU A 63 -19.59 13.60 23.07
C GLU A 63 -19.72 12.07 23.11
N LEU A 64 -19.92 11.54 24.32
CA LEU A 64 -20.17 10.11 24.51
C LEU A 64 -21.42 9.68 23.74
N GLY A 65 -21.32 8.58 23.01
CA GLY A 65 -22.38 8.06 22.15
C GLY A 65 -22.43 8.68 20.76
N ASP A 66 -21.63 9.73 20.47
CA ASP A 66 -21.60 10.33 19.13
C ASP A 66 -21.27 9.27 18.08
N PRO A 67 -22.11 9.09 17.04
CA PRO A 67 -21.76 8.24 15.92
C PRO A 67 -20.66 8.93 15.12
N VAL A 68 -19.57 8.21 14.90
CA VAL A 68 -18.41 8.72 14.17
C VAL A 68 -18.07 7.82 12.99
N ASN A 69 -17.63 8.43 11.90
CA ASN A 69 -16.96 7.74 10.81
C ASN A 69 -15.46 7.96 10.98
N LEU A 70 -14.72 6.86 11.01
CA LEU A 70 -13.28 6.85 11.17
C LEU A 70 -12.65 6.54 9.82
N THR A 71 -11.61 7.29 9.44
CA THR A 71 -10.72 6.92 8.34
C THR A 71 -9.29 6.78 8.89
N VAL A 72 -8.80 5.56 9.00
CA VAL A 72 -7.45 5.24 9.49
C VAL A 72 -6.50 5.07 8.31
N TYR A 73 -5.47 5.90 8.24
CA TYR A 73 -4.42 5.85 7.23
C TYR A 73 -3.22 5.09 7.80
N SER A 74 -3.21 3.78 7.59
CA SER A 74 -2.22 2.88 8.18
C SER A 74 -1.21 2.34 7.16
N PRO A 75 -0.07 1.81 7.61
CA PRO A 75 0.85 1.05 6.77
C PRO A 75 0.25 -0.18 6.11
N VAL A 76 -0.97 -0.60 6.45
CA VAL A 76 -1.63 -1.74 5.78
C VAL A 76 -2.81 -1.31 4.92
N GLY A 77 -3.04 -0.01 4.78
CA GLY A 77 -4.09 0.55 3.94
C GLY A 77 -4.91 1.64 4.61
N ILE A 78 -5.87 2.15 3.85
CA ILE A 78 -6.84 3.15 4.30
C ILE A 78 -8.11 2.41 4.71
N HIS A 79 -8.46 2.48 5.99
CA HIS A 79 -9.63 1.80 6.54
C HIS A 79 -10.71 2.80 6.90
N ARG A 80 -11.92 2.60 6.37
CA ARG A 80 -13.10 3.37 6.76
C ARG A 80 -14.03 2.50 7.58
N LEU A 81 -14.38 2.94 8.77
CA LEU A 81 -15.35 2.26 9.61
C LEU A 81 -16.28 3.24 10.30
N ARG A 82 -17.47 2.77 10.61
CA ARG A 82 -18.40 3.49 11.48
C ARG A 82 -18.23 2.99 12.91
N SER A 83 -18.25 3.90 13.85
CA SER A 83 -18.12 3.64 15.28
C SER A 83 -18.96 4.63 16.08
N SER A 84 -18.79 4.59 17.40
CA SER A 84 -19.33 5.53 18.36
C SER A 84 -18.26 5.87 19.40
N VAL A 85 -18.24 7.11 19.85
CA VAL A 85 -17.39 7.55 20.97
C VAL A 85 -17.87 6.88 22.27
N ILE A 86 -17.00 6.15 22.96
CA ILE A 86 -17.31 5.47 24.22
C ILE A 86 -16.59 6.07 25.43
N ALA A 87 -15.49 6.79 25.20
CA ALA A 87 -14.83 7.59 26.23
C ALA A 87 -14.16 8.82 25.60
N LYS A 88 -13.95 9.85 26.42
CA LYS A 88 -13.31 11.12 26.07
C LYS A 88 -12.52 11.60 27.29
N ALA A 89 -11.20 11.74 27.17
CA ALA A 89 -10.35 12.24 28.25
C ALA A 89 -9.04 12.80 27.70
N ASN A 90 -8.52 13.87 28.31
CA ASN A 90 -7.15 14.36 28.15
C ASN A 90 -6.60 14.43 26.70
N GLY A 91 -7.39 14.93 25.73
CA GLY A 91 -6.91 15.01 24.35
C GLY A 91 -7.15 13.77 23.52
N ALA A 92 -7.87 12.77 24.03
CA ALA A 92 -8.13 11.53 23.33
C ALA A 92 -9.62 11.14 23.34
N LEU A 93 -10.00 10.38 22.31
CA LEU A 93 -11.28 9.70 22.20
C LEU A 93 -11.05 8.19 22.17
N ALA A 94 -11.83 7.46 22.95
CA ALA A 94 -11.95 6.02 22.79
C ALA A 94 -13.19 5.72 21.95
N VAL A 95 -13.04 4.83 20.97
CA VAL A 95 -14.08 4.42 20.03
C VAL A 95 -14.13 2.89 19.94
N LEU A 96 -15.31 2.35 19.62
CA LEU A 96 -15.47 0.91 19.42
C LEU A 96 -14.95 0.48 18.05
N PHE A 97 -14.24 -0.62 18.00
CA PHE A 97 -13.71 -1.21 16.79
C PHE A 97 -14.15 -2.67 16.71
N PRO A 98 -15.17 -3.01 15.91
CA PRO A 98 -15.52 -4.41 15.75
C PRO A 98 -14.43 -5.09 14.92
N GLU A 99 -13.65 -6.02 15.49
CA GLU A 99 -12.63 -6.80 14.76
C GLU A 99 -13.17 -7.45 13.47
N ARG A 100 -14.48 -7.75 13.43
CA ARG A 100 -15.17 -8.27 12.25
C ARG A 100 -15.20 -7.30 11.05
N ALA A 101 -15.04 -6.00 11.27
CA ALA A 101 -14.86 -5.03 10.18
C ALA A 101 -13.55 -5.22 9.41
N LEU A 102 -12.63 -6.04 9.95
CA LEU A 102 -11.41 -6.49 9.27
C LEU A 102 -11.54 -7.89 8.63
N ALA A 103 -12.66 -8.59 8.81
CA ALA A 103 -12.82 -9.95 8.31
C ALA A 103 -12.84 -9.97 6.77
N GLY A 104 -11.90 -10.71 6.16
CA GLY A 104 -11.71 -10.79 4.70
C GLY A 104 -10.47 -10.06 4.17
N LEU A 105 -9.71 -9.40 5.05
CA LEU A 105 -8.44 -8.78 4.71
C LEU A 105 -7.31 -9.82 4.71
N GLU A 106 -7.25 -10.65 3.67
CA GLU A 106 -6.01 -11.36 3.32
C GLU A 106 -5.01 -10.36 2.72
N GLU A 107 -4.46 -9.45 3.54
CA GLU A 107 -3.37 -8.57 3.08
C GLU A 107 -2.06 -9.36 3.08
N ARG A 108 -1.74 -9.97 1.92
CA ARG A 108 -0.47 -10.66 1.68
C ARG A 108 0.66 -9.71 1.27
N ARG A 109 0.46 -8.40 1.37
CA ARG A 109 1.43 -7.39 0.93
C ARG A 109 1.99 -6.66 2.13
N GLU A 110 3.32 -6.56 2.17
CA GLU A 110 4.04 -5.82 3.21
C GLU A 110 3.77 -4.30 3.16
N SER A 111 3.20 -3.80 2.06
CA SER A 111 3.09 -2.36 1.78
C SER A 111 1.87 -1.97 0.92
N PRO A 112 1.16 -0.86 1.23
CA PRO A 112 0.05 -0.36 0.44
C PRO A 112 0.55 0.20 -0.89
N ARG A 113 -0.17 -0.09 -1.98
CA ARG A 113 0.14 0.44 -3.31
C ARG A 113 -0.69 1.68 -3.60
N VAL A 114 -0.04 2.73 -4.05
CA VAL A 114 -0.67 3.96 -4.52
C VAL A 114 -0.69 3.92 -6.04
N ASP A 115 -1.86 4.12 -6.64
CA ASP A 115 -1.98 4.26 -8.08
C ASP A 115 -1.37 5.60 -8.49
N VAL A 116 -0.16 5.53 -9.05
CA VAL A 116 0.62 6.68 -9.49
C VAL A 116 1.22 6.36 -10.85
N ALA A 117 1.19 7.35 -11.74
CA ALA A 117 1.82 7.27 -13.05
C ALA A 117 3.10 8.11 -13.03
N VAL A 118 4.21 7.46 -12.70
CA VAL A 118 5.55 8.05 -12.67
C VAL A 118 6.29 7.60 -13.92
N GLN A 119 6.86 8.56 -14.64
CA GLN A 119 7.76 8.26 -15.76
C GLN A 119 9.14 7.86 -15.25
N GLY A 120 9.83 7.02 -16.01
CA GLY A 120 11.21 6.68 -15.70
C GLY A 120 11.95 6.15 -16.90
N LYS A 121 13.24 5.87 -16.69
CA LYS A 121 14.13 5.26 -17.67
C LYS A 121 14.82 4.06 -17.06
N LEU A 122 14.76 2.93 -17.76
CA LEU A 122 15.47 1.70 -17.44
C LEU A 122 16.72 1.60 -18.31
N LYS A 123 17.87 1.34 -17.69
CA LYS A 123 19.11 1.02 -18.39
C LYS A 123 19.22 -0.50 -18.53
N HIS A 124 19.36 -0.95 -19.77
CA HIS A 124 19.52 -2.37 -20.10
C HIS A 124 20.88 -2.56 -20.78
N ARG A 125 21.65 -3.54 -20.32
CA ARG A 125 22.91 -3.93 -20.97
C ARG A 125 22.69 -5.21 -21.75
N GLN A 126 22.91 -5.16 -23.04
CA GLN A 126 22.84 -6.32 -23.92
C GLN A 126 24.18 -6.58 -24.58
N THR A 127 24.48 -7.85 -24.76
CA THR A 127 25.65 -8.31 -25.51
C THR A 127 25.22 -8.62 -26.94
N GLU A 128 25.74 -7.86 -27.91
CA GLU A 128 25.54 -8.15 -29.32
C GLU A 128 26.78 -8.85 -29.90
N THR A 129 26.55 -9.93 -30.65
CA THR A 129 27.60 -10.60 -31.42
C THR A 129 27.43 -10.28 -32.89
N VAL A 130 28.35 -9.50 -33.44
CA VAL A 130 28.39 -9.17 -34.87
C VAL A 130 29.39 -10.09 -35.55
N THR A 131 28.96 -10.78 -36.60
CA THR A 131 29.86 -11.58 -37.44
C THR A 131 30.44 -10.66 -38.51
N GLY A 132 31.76 -10.44 -38.44
CA GLY A 132 32.50 -9.62 -39.40
C GLY A 132 32.61 -10.31 -40.77
N LYS A 133 33.12 -9.57 -41.77
CA LYS A 133 33.26 -10.04 -43.16
C LYS A 133 34.14 -11.29 -43.32
N ASN A 134 34.94 -11.65 -42.30
CA ASN A 134 35.83 -12.82 -42.28
C ASN A 134 35.34 -13.94 -41.35
N ASP A 135 34.05 -13.96 -40.97
CA ASP A 135 33.48 -14.92 -40.00
C ASP A 135 34.04 -14.76 -38.55
N GLU A 136 34.73 -13.63 -38.30
CA GLU A 136 35.18 -13.23 -36.97
C GLU A 136 33.99 -12.73 -36.15
N ARG A 137 33.70 -13.41 -35.03
CA ARG A 137 32.64 -13.00 -34.10
C ARG A 137 33.19 -11.95 -33.15
N HIS A 138 32.69 -10.73 -33.27
CA HIS A 138 32.98 -9.66 -32.33
C HIS A 138 31.79 -9.47 -31.39
N THR A 139 32.07 -9.52 -30.10
CA THR A 139 31.09 -9.33 -29.05
C THR A 139 31.22 -7.92 -28.48
N PHE A 140 30.15 -7.14 -28.48
CA PHE A 140 30.10 -5.79 -27.93
C PHE A 140 29.01 -5.71 -26.85
N GLU A 141 29.28 -4.94 -25.79
CA GLU A 141 28.27 -4.55 -24.81
C GLU A 141 27.65 -3.22 -25.23
N ILE A 142 26.32 -3.20 -25.35
CA ILE A 142 25.53 -2.02 -25.66
C ILE A 142 24.65 -1.71 -24.45
N GLU A 143 24.69 -0.47 -23.98
CA GLU A 143 23.77 0.05 -22.95
C GLU A 143 22.67 0.86 -23.64
N GLU A 144 21.43 0.39 -23.51
CA GLU A 144 20.25 1.04 -24.07
C GLU A 144 19.33 1.57 -22.95
N GLU A 145 18.60 2.65 -23.24
CA GLU A 145 17.63 3.23 -22.32
C GLU A 145 16.20 3.01 -22.81
N PHE A 146 15.36 2.45 -21.95
CA PHE A 146 13.94 2.22 -22.22
C PHE A 146 13.07 3.08 -21.32
N GLU A 147 12.16 3.84 -21.92
CA GLU A 147 11.18 4.58 -21.16
C GLU A 147 10.20 3.64 -20.48
N LEU A 148 9.84 3.96 -19.23
CA LEU A 148 8.84 3.24 -18.48
C LEU A 148 7.82 4.19 -17.87
N VAL A 149 6.65 3.64 -17.58
CA VAL A 149 5.66 4.32 -16.74
C VAL A 149 5.11 3.37 -15.69
N THR A 150 5.06 3.85 -14.45
CA THR A 150 4.47 3.11 -13.35
C THR A 150 2.94 3.11 -13.47
N ARG A 151 2.33 2.02 -12.99
CA ARG A 151 0.89 1.87 -12.78
C ARG A 151 0.55 2.09 -11.31
N ASN A 152 1.41 1.57 -10.44
CA ASN A 152 1.32 1.75 -9.00
C ASN A 152 2.70 1.67 -8.36
N MET A 153 2.82 2.22 -7.16
CA MET A 153 4.04 2.20 -6.36
C MET A 153 3.74 1.97 -4.89
N SER A 154 4.61 1.25 -4.19
CA SER A 154 4.68 1.15 -2.72
C SER A 154 6.06 1.61 -2.24
N ASP A 155 6.31 1.56 -0.94
CA ASP A 155 7.65 1.83 -0.37
C ASP A 155 8.67 0.74 -0.70
N SER A 156 8.20 -0.44 -1.10
CA SER A 156 9.00 -1.65 -1.38
C SER A 156 9.15 -1.98 -2.86
N GLY A 157 8.31 -1.42 -3.74
CA GLY A 157 8.39 -1.73 -5.16
C GLY A 157 7.40 -0.98 -6.03
N ILE A 158 7.41 -1.32 -7.32
CA ILE A 158 6.59 -0.68 -8.34
C ILE A 158 5.96 -1.70 -9.28
N GLY A 159 4.76 -1.41 -9.76
CA GLY A 159 4.21 -2.02 -10.95
C GLY A 159 4.39 -1.08 -12.13
N PHE A 160 4.96 -1.53 -13.24
CA PHE A 160 5.25 -0.66 -14.39
C PHE A 160 5.03 -1.37 -15.73
N LYS A 161 5.19 -0.61 -16.82
CA LYS A 161 5.26 -1.08 -18.20
C LYS A 161 6.33 -0.27 -18.95
N LEU A 162 6.95 -0.88 -19.95
CA LEU A 162 7.82 -0.17 -20.88
C LEU A 162 6.97 0.56 -21.94
N LEU A 163 7.46 1.71 -22.40
CA LEU A 163 6.87 2.48 -23.49
C LEU A 163 7.59 2.11 -24.81
N PHE A 164 6.83 2.07 -25.90
CA PHE A 164 7.34 1.96 -27.29
C PHE A 164 8.21 0.73 -27.64
N GLY A 165 7.92 -0.42 -27.05
CA GLY A 165 8.70 -1.63 -27.30
C GLY A 165 10.03 -1.59 -26.54
N GLY A 166 10.25 -2.59 -25.71
CA GLY A 166 11.47 -2.72 -24.92
C GLY A 166 11.86 -4.18 -24.80
N PRO A 167 13.00 -4.48 -24.15
CA PRO A 167 13.47 -5.83 -23.99
C PRO A 167 12.45 -6.60 -23.15
N LYS A 168 12.35 -7.91 -23.44
CA LYS A 168 11.64 -8.82 -22.55
C LYS A 168 12.46 -8.94 -21.27
N LEU A 169 11.90 -8.45 -20.16
CA LEU A 169 12.56 -8.53 -18.86
C LEU A 169 12.16 -9.83 -18.18
N ASP A 170 13.10 -10.60 -17.64
CA ASP A 170 12.86 -11.85 -16.94
C ASP A 170 12.76 -11.70 -15.42
N VAL A 171 12.06 -12.64 -14.77
CA VAL A 171 11.95 -12.65 -13.30
C VAL A 171 13.33 -12.94 -12.72
N GLY A 172 13.75 -12.14 -11.74
CA GLY A 172 15.09 -12.16 -11.16
C GLY A 172 16.05 -11.16 -11.81
N ASP A 173 15.70 -10.58 -12.96
CA ASP A 173 16.55 -9.57 -13.58
C ASP A 173 16.62 -8.30 -12.73
N VAL A 174 17.81 -7.71 -12.66
CA VAL A 174 18.08 -6.47 -11.91
C VAL A 174 18.57 -5.38 -12.86
N PHE A 175 17.94 -4.20 -12.79
CA PHE A 175 18.28 -3.07 -13.66
C PHE A 175 18.44 -1.77 -12.88
N ASP A 176 19.30 -0.89 -13.40
CA ASP A 176 19.36 0.50 -12.98
C ASP A 176 18.21 1.29 -13.61
N VAL A 177 17.48 2.01 -12.77
CA VAL A 177 16.30 2.76 -13.16
C VAL A 177 16.34 4.15 -12.55
N THR A 178 16.00 5.16 -13.35
CA THR A 178 15.77 6.51 -12.84
C THR A 178 14.28 6.84 -12.94
N LEU A 179 13.64 7.10 -11.80
CA LEU A 179 12.23 7.50 -11.72
C LEU A 179 12.11 9.02 -11.57
N ALA A 180 11.15 9.62 -12.28
CA ALA A 180 10.82 11.04 -12.16
C ALA A 180 9.79 11.26 -11.04
N LEU A 181 10.28 11.27 -9.79
CA LEU A 181 9.45 11.63 -8.62
C LEU A 181 9.32 13.17 -8.55
N GLU A 182 9.69 13.79 -7.44
CA GLU A 182 9.92 15.25 -7.39
C GLU A 182 11.21 15.65 -8.09
N THR A 183 12.20 14.78 -7.98
CA THR A 183 13.50 14.88 -8.60
C THR A 183 13.84 13.54 -9.25
N GLN A 184 14.91 13.51 -10.04
CA GLN A 184 15.43 12.27 -10.59
C GLN A 184 15.83 11.34 -9.44
N PHE A 185 15.17 10.19 -9.35
CA PHE A 185 15.37 9.19 -8.30
C PHE A 185 16.04 7.95 -8.90
N PRO A 186 17.39 7.88 -8.84
CA PRO A 186 18.11 6.69 -9.26
C PRO A 186 17.91 5.56 -8.24
N CYS A 187 17.60 4.37 -8.73
CA CYS A 187 17.37 3.18 -7.94
C CYS A 187 17.65 1.90 -8.76
N ARG A 188 17.74 0.76 -8.08
CA ARG A 188 17.76 -0.54 -8.72
C ARG A 188 16.45 -1.27 -8.50
N LEU A 189 16.00 -1.97 -9.53
CA LEU A 189 14.78 -2.75 -9.51
C LEU A 189 15.08 -4.20 -9.86
N GLU A 190 14.52 -5.14 -9.09
CA GLU A 190 14.49 -6.56 -9.43
C GLU A 190 13.08 -6.97 -9.84
N ILE A 191 12.95 -7.62 -11.00
CA ILE A 191 11.66 -8.14 -11.48
C ILE A 191 11.23 -9.33 -10.62
N ILE A 192 10.08 -9.22 -9.95
CA ILE A 192 9.54 -10.29 -9.10
C ILE A 192 8.36 -11.02 -9.74
N ARG A 193 7.73 -10.42 -10.77
CA ARG A 193 6.63 -11.03 -11.51
C ARG A 193 6.40 -10.34 -12.86
N LYS A 194 5.81 -11.09 -13.79
CA LYS A 194 5.27 -10.58 -15.05
C LYS A 194 3.76 -10.80 -15.11
N ASP A 195 3.04 -9.82 -15.63
CA ASP A 195 1.62 -9.91 -15.92
C ASP A 195 1.46 -10.03 -17.45
N ASP A 196 1.14 -11.23 -17.94
CA ASP A 196 0.87 -11.49 -19.36
C ASP A 196 -0.63 -11.51 -19.62
N THR A 197 -1.28 -10.37 -19.41
CA THR A 197 -2.69 -10.18 -19.78
C THR A 197 -2.76 -9.56 -21.17
N GLY A 198 -2.50 -10.38 -22.20
CA GLY A 198 -3.05 -10.35 -23.57
C GLY A 198 -2.94 -9.09 -24.45
N GLN A 199 -2.64 -7.90 -23.93
CA GLN A 199 -2.53 -6.67 -24.74
C GLN A 199 -1.39 -5.73 -24.32
N ARG A 200 -0.87 -5.80 -23.09
CA ARG A 200 0.30 -5.02 -22.65
C ARG A 200 1.07 -5.78 -21.57
N GLU A 201 2.32 -6.14 -21.85
CA GLU A 201 3.22 -6.75 -20.86
C GLU A 201 3.40 -5.78 -19.68
N GLY A 202 3.04 -6.26 -18.49
CA GLY A 202 3.21 -5.54 -17.24
C GLY A 202 4.25 -6.21 -16.36
N TYR A 203 5.01 -5.41 -15.62
CA TYR A 203 6.05 -5.91 -14.73
C TYR A 203 5.76 -5.47 -13.29
N GLY A 204 6.03 -6.37 -12.34
CA GLY A 204 6.13 -6.02 -10.92
C GLY A 204 7.57 -6.17 -10.48
N ALA A 205 8.13 -5.13 -9.90
CA ALA A 205 9.50 -5.11 -9.42
C ALA A 205 9.60 -4.62 -7.98
N ARG A 206 10.62 -5.09 -7.28
CA ARG A 206 10.98 -4.62 -5.93
C ARG A 206 12.20 -3.70 -6.00
N PHE A 207 12.27 -2.73 -5.11
CA PHE A 207 13.48 -1.91 -4.97
C PHE A 207 14.61 -2.73 -4.34
N VAL A 208 15.82 -2.53 -4.85
CA VAL A 208 17.04 -3.17 -4.36
C VAL A 208 17.94 -2.12 -3.73
N ASP A 209 18.43 -2.40 -2.52
CA ASP A 209 19.46 -1.62 -1.81
C ASP A 209 19.17 -0.12 -1.68
N LEU A 210 17.92 0.26 -1.41
CA LEU A 210 17.60 1.65 -1.08
C LEU A 210 18.24 2.06 0.25
N SER A 211 18.94 3.17 0.24
CA SER A 211 19.39 3.87 1.45
C SER A 211 18.19 4.39 2.26
N GLU A 212 18.41 4.65 3.55
CA GLU A 212 17.39 5.24 4.43
C GLU A 212 16.86 6.59 3.92
N GLN A 213 17.70 7.40 3.30
CA GLN A 213 17.28 8.67 2.69
C GLN A 213 16.37 8.44 1.49
N GLN A 214 16.72 7.48 0.62
CA GLN A 214 15.89 7.12 -0.53
C GLN A 214 14.54 6.54 -0.09
N ARG A 215 14.52 5.66 0.93
CA ARG A 215 13.28 5.12 1.51
C ARG A 215 12.36 6.22 2.03
N ARG A 216 12.92 7.19 2.76
CA ARG A 216 12.17 8.37 3.23
C ARG A 216 11.62 9.19 2.06
N GLY A 217 12.40 9.38 1.00
CA GLY A 217 11.98 10.08 -0.22
C GLY A 217 10.78 9.41 -0.89
N VAL A 218 10.84 8.09 -1.11
CA VAL A 218 9.71 7.31 -1.67
C VAL A 218 8.48 7.44 -0.77
N ARG A 219 8.65 7.27 0.55
CA ARG A 219 7.54 7.36 1.50
C ARG A 219 6.88 8.75 1.49
N ALA A 220 7.66 9.83 1.48
CA ALA A 220 7.15 11.19 1.44
C ALA A 220 6.36 11.44 0.14
N PHE A 221 6.88 10.98 -0.99
CA PHE A 221 6.20 11.04 -2.28
C PHE A 221 4.84 10.33 -2.25
N LEU A 222 4.80 9.08 -1.77
CA LEU A 222 3.57 8.28 -1.71
C LEU A 222 2.50 8.94 -0.83
N ILE A 223 2.89 9.44 0.34
CA ILE A 223 1.98 10.15 1.25
C ILE A 223 1.38 11.37 0.54
N ARG A 224 2.20 12.15 -0.17
CA ARG A 224 1.70 13.32 -0.90
C ARG A 224 0.71 12.92 -1.98
N GLU A 225 1.01 11.91 -2.79
CA GLU A 225 0.11 11.47 -3.88
C GLU A 225 -1.22 10.94 -3.35
N GLN A 226 -1.19 10.22 -2.22
CA GLN A 226 -2.41 9.76 -1.53
C GLN A 226 -3.26 10.94 -1.04
N VAL A 227 -2.63 11.93 -0.39
CA VAL A 227 -3.32 13.13 0.10
C VAL A 227 -3.89 13.95 -1.07
N GLY A 228 -3.11 14.15 -2.13
CA GLY A 228 -3.55 14.88 -3.33
C GLY A 228 -4.75 14.21 -4.01
N THR A 229 -4.72 12.88 -4.14
CA THR A 229 -5.83 12.10 -4.72
C THR A 229 -7.10 12.23 -3.88
N TYR A 230 -6.97 12.19 -2.56
CA TYR A 230 -8.10 12.39 -1.65
C TYR A 230 -8.78 13.76 -1.85
N PHE A 231 -8.00 14.85 -1.91
CA PHE A 231 -8.56 16.19 -2.13
C PHE A 231 -9.25 16.33 -3.49
N ARG A 232 -8.67 15.77 -4.56
CA ARG A 232 -9.29 15.75 -5.89
C ARG A 232 -10.65 15.03 -5.88
N LEU A 233 -10.72 13.86 -5.25
CA LEU A 233 -11.96 13.08 -5.13
C LEU A 233 -13.02 13.80 -4.28
N LYS A 234 -12.59 14.51 -3.22
CA LYS A 234 -13.49 15.31 -2.39
C LYS A 234 -14.09 16.48 -3.16
N GLN A 235 -13.28 17.22 -3.93
CA GLN A 235 -13.76 18.33 -4.77
C GLN A 235 -14.76 17.87 -5.84
N GLN A 236 -14.50 16.73 -6.50
CA GLN A 236 -15.40 16.16 -7.51
C GLN A 236 -16.76 15.72 -6.95
N LYS A 237 -16.83 15.34 -5.67
CA LYS A 237 -18.09 15.00 -4.98
C LYS A 237 -18.88 16.23 -4.52
N LEU A 238 -18.21 17.36 -4.30
CA LEU A 238 -18.83 18.63 -3.94
C LEU A 238 -19.34 19.42 -5.16
N SER A 239 -18.82 19.12 -6.36
CA SER A 239 -19.24 19.74 -7.62
C SER A 239 -20.34 18.96 -8.37
N ARG A 240 -20.92 17.94 -7.73
CA ARG A 240 -22.05 17.14 -8.24
C ARG A 240 -23.23 17.30 -7.29
#